data_AF-A0AAX1TUN2-F1
#
_entry.id   AF-A0AAX1TUN2-F1
#
_cell.length_a   1.000
_cell.length_b   1.000
_cell.length_c   1.000
_cell.angle_alpha   90.00
_cell.angle_beta   90.00
_cell.angle_gamma   90.00
#
_symmetry.space_group_name_H-M   'P 1'
#
loop_
_entity.id
_entity.type
_entity.pdbx_description
1 polymer ?
#
loop_
_entity_poly.entity_id
_entity_poly.type
_entity_poly.pdbx_seq_one_letter_code
_entity_poly.pdbx_strand_id
1 'polypeptide(L)'
;MSNKSLNWESKDTVLGIIMLLCGAAYGILVLQIPGTRSQLFDSRFVPSLISVLIIVVGVLQTGRGLKTPKGEAEKKEFDKKTVICTFALIALYILLYSSVGFIITTFLFLFLEMNVLTPGYVKKNQLVYLAISLLFSVGIYYLFYFGFSIFLPGGLLDAFL
;
A
#
# COMPACT_ATOMS: atom_id res chain seq x y z
N MET A 1 -5.17 18.88 -38.00
CA MET A 1 -4.94 17.72 -37.10
C MET A 1 -3.87 18.13 -36.09
N SER A 2 -4.26 18.35 -34.84
CA SER A 2 -3.39 18.91 -33.80
C SER A 2 -2.34 17.87 -33.40
N ASN A 3 -1.07 18.16 -33.69
CA ASN A 3 0.07 17.36 -33.27
C ASN A 3 0.21 17.50 -31.75
N LYS A 4 -0.42 16.58 -31.02
CA LYS A 4 -0.33 16.48 -29.57
C LYS A 4 1.07 15.94 -29.24
N SER A 5 2.05 16.84 -29.11
CA SER A 5 3.42 16.47 -28.74
C SER A 5 3.38 15.70 -27.42
N LEU A 6 3.59 14.40 -27.49
CA LEU A 6 3.68 13.50 -26.34
C LEU A 6 4.74 14.04 -25.39
N ASN A 7 4.35 14.29 -24.14
CA ASN A 7 5.21 14.95 -23.17
C ASN A 7 5.95 13.89 -22.33
N TRP A 8 6.93 13.22 -22.95
CA TRP A 8 7.67 12.09 -22.37
C TRP A 8 8.53 12.47 -21.15
N GLU A 9 8.79 13.77 -20.97
CA GLU A 9 9.69 14.32 -19.95
C GLU A 9 8.96 14.74 -18.66
N SER A 10 7.65 14.48 -18.56
CA SER A 10 6.91 14.78 -17.32
C SER A 10 7.35 13.82 -16.19
N LYS A 11 7.50 14.35 -14.98
CA LYS A 11 7.86 13.54 -13.79
C LYS A 11 6.89 12.36 -13.58
N ASP A 12 5.63 12.54 -13.93
CA ASP A 12 4.59 11.52 -13.85
C ASP A 12 4.78 10.41 -14.90
N THR A 13 5.18 10.75 -16.12
CA THR A 13 5.48 9.76 -17.16
C THR A 13 6.70 8.92 -16.78
N VAL A 14 7.77 9.55 -16.28
CA VAL A 14 8.97 8.86 -15.81
C VAL A 14 8.65 7.95 -14.62
N LEU A 15 7.90 8.45 -13.63
CA LEU A 15 7.48 7.68 -12.47
C LEU A 15 6.61 6.47 -12.88
N GLY A 16 5.65 6.66 -13.78
CA GLY A 16 4.81 5.58 -14.28
C GLY A 16 5.60 4.49 -15.02
N ILE A 17 6.59 4.87 -15.84
CA ILE A 17 7.48 3.91 -16.52
C ILE A 17 8.31 3.12 -15.50
N ILE A 18 8.85 3.78 -14.48
CA ILE A 18 9.60 3.11 -13.40
C ILE A 18 8.69 2.11 -12.68
N MET A 19 7.47 2.53 -12.31
CA MET A 19 6.49 1.64 -11.67
C MET A 19 6.15 0.43 -12.53
N LEU A 20 5.97 0.61 -13.85
CA LEU A 20 5.73 -0.48 -14.79
C LEU A 20 6.88 -1.48 -14.82
N LEU A 21 8.12 -1.00 -14.92
CA LEU A 21 9.32 -1.84 -14.92
C LEU A 21 9.48 -2.61 -13.60
N CYS A 22 9.33 -1.91 -12.47
CA CYS A 22 9.40 -2.53 -11.15
C CYS A 22 8.28 -3.55 -10.94
N GLY A 23 7.05 -3.23 -11.33
CA GLY A 23 5.90 -4.13 -11.23
C GLY A 23 6.06 -5.38 -12.06
N ALA A 24 6.55 -5.25 -13.30
CA ALA A 24 6.84 -6.37 -14.19
C ALA A 24 7.99 -7.24 -13.66
N ALA A 25 9.10 -6.64 -13.23
CA ALA A 25 10.23 -7.36 -12.65
C ALA A 25 9.80 -8.13 -11.39
N TYR A 26 9.06 -7.48 -10.48
CA TYR A 26 8.50 -8.12 -9.30
C TYR A 26 7.55 -9.27 -9.67
N GLY A 27 6.66 -9.08 -10.66
CA GLY A 27 5.76 -10.13 -11.15
C GLY A 27 6.50 -11.36 -11.68
N ILE A 28 7.60 -11.15 -12.43
CA ILE A 28 8.45 -12.26 -12.91
C ILE A 28 9.07 -13.01 -11.73
N LEU A 29 9.55 -12.30 -10.70
CA LEU A 29 10.09 -12.91 -9.49
C LEU A 29 9.02 -13.72 -8.73
N VAL A 30 7.78 -13.25 -8.67
CA VAL A 30 6.68 -13.98 -8.03
C VAL A 30 6.40 -15.31 -8.72
N LEU A 31 6.54 -15.38 -10.06
CA LEU A 31 6.37 -16.64 -10.80
C LEU A 31 7.41 -17.72 -10.43
N GLN A 32 8.57 -17.30 -9.92
CA GLN A 32 9.66 -18.19 -9.50
C GLN A 32 9.45 -18.77 -8.08
N ILE A 33 8.62 -18.15 -7.23
CA ILE A 33 8.34 -18.63 -5.87
C ILE A 33 7.65 -19.99 -5.97
N PRO A 34 8.13 -21.11 -5.40
CA PRO A 34 7.45 -22.40 -5.53
C PRO A 34 5.99 -22.31 -5.07
N GLY A 35 5.07 -22.76 -5.92
CA GLY A 35 3.65 -22.70 -5.62
C GLY A 35 3.21 -23.88 -4.74
N THR A 36 2.50 -23.59 -3.65
CA THR A 36 1.81 -24.56 -2.79
C THR A 36 0.55 -25.02 -3.53
N ARG A 37 0.61 -26.19 -4.16
CA ARG A 37 -0.45 -26.71 -5.06
C ARG A 37 -1.78 -27.11 -4.39
N SER A 38 -1.96 -26.89 -3.09
CA SER A 38 -3.05 -27.53 -2.33
C SER A 38 -4.20 -26.60 -1.90
N GLN A 39 -4.18 -25.30 -2.22
CA GLN A 39 -5.25 -24.37 -1.81
C GLN A 39 -5.67 -23.43 -2.94
N LEU A 40 -6.93 -22.95 -2.90
CA LEU A 40 -7.48 -22.01 -3.89
C LEU A 40 -6.67 -20.71 -4.00
N PHE A 41 -6.01 -20.33 -2.91
CA PHE A 41 -5.09 -19.21 -2.85
C PHE A 41 -3.77 -19.68 -2.26
N ASP A 42 -2.69 -19.46 -3.00
CA ASP A 42 -1.33 -19.88 -2.64
C ASP A 42 -0.50 -18.68 -2.17
N SER A 43 0.67 -18.91 -1.60
CA SER A 43 1.65 -17.91 -1.14
C SER A 43 2.01 -16.86 -2.19
N ARG A 44 1.78 -17.16 -3.48
CA ARG A 44 1.96 -16.25 -4.61
C ARG A 44 0.85 -15.20 -4.75
N PHE A 45 -0.32 -15.40 -4.15
CA PHE A 45 -1.51 -14.56 -4.39
C PHE A 45 -1.28 -13.11 -3.96
N VAL A 46 -0.86 -12.88 -2.71
CA VAL A 46 -0.65 -11.52 -2.18
C VAL A 46 0.46 -10.78 -2.96
N PRO A 47 1.65 -11.36 -3.17
CA PRO A 47 2.66 -10.77 -4.05
C PRO A 47 2.16 -10.49 -5.48
N SER A 48 1.40 -11.41 -6.06
CA SER A 48 0.85 -11.25 -7.42
C SER A 48 -0.15 -10.10 -7.48
N LEU A 49 -1.03 -9.97 -6.49
CA LEU A 49 -2.01 -8.89 -6.42
C LEU A 49 -1.31 -7.53 -6.33
N ILE A 50 -0.28 -7.42 -5.49
CA ILE A 50 0.53 -6.20 -5.36
C ILE A 50 1.22 -5.85 -6.69
N SER A 51 1.82 -6.83 -7.38
CA SER A 51 2.43 -6.63 -8.70
C SER A 51 1.42 -6.04 -9.70
N VAL A 52 0.22 -6.63 -9.77
CA VAL A 52 -0.84 -6.17 -10.68
C VAL A 52 -1.27 -4.74 -10.33
N LEU A 53 -1.46 -4.41 -9.06
CA LEU A 53 -1.83 -3.06 -8.63
C LEU A 53 -0.76 -2.02 -9.02
N ILE A 54 0.53 -2.34 -8.82
CA ILE A 54 1.64 -1.46 -9.22
C ILE A 54 1.63 -1.22 -10.74
N ILE A 55 1.44 -2.27 -11.53
CA ILE A 55 1.35 -2.15 -13.00
C ILE A 55 0.15 -1.28 -13.39
N VAL A 56 -1.03 -1.50 -12.80
CA VAL A 56 -2.23 -0.71 -13.08
C VAL A 56 -2.00 0.76 -12.77
N VAL A 57 -1.43 1.08 -11.60
CA VAL A 57 -1.09 2.45 -11.21
C VAL A 57 -0.07 3.06 -12.17
N GLY A 58 0.96 2.29 -12.57
CA GLY A 58 1.96 2.72 -13.55
C GLY A 58 1.34 3.07 -14.90
N VAL A 59 0.47 2.22 -15.45
CA VAL A 59 -0.26 2.50 -16.71
C VAL A 59 -1.11 3.77 -16.58
N LEU A 60 -1.87 3.90 -15.49
CA LEU A 60 -2.71 5.07 -15.26
C LEU A 60 -1.87 6.35 -15.14
N GLN A 61 -0.74 6.30 -14.43
CA GLN A 61 0.13 7.45 -14.22
C GLN A 61 0.87 7.86 -15.50
N THR A 62 1.40 6.91 -16.27
CA THR A 62 1.95 7.17 -17.60
C THR A 62 0.89 7.77 -18.52
N GLY A 63 -0.32 7.22 -18.54
CA GLY A 63 -1.43 7.73 -19.34
C GLY A 63 -1.88 9.15 -18.97
N ARG A 64 -1.79 9.53 -17.68
CA ARG A 64 -2.06 10.89 -17.19
C ARG A 64 -0.92 11.84 -17.54
N GLY A 65 0.34 11.45 -17.32
CA GLY A 65 1.51 12.29 -17.63
C GLY A 65 1.61 12.67 -19.11
N LEU A 66 1.18 11.79 -20.01
CA LEU A 66 1.11 12.08 -21.44
C LEU A 66 0.00 13.06 -21.84
N LYS A 67 -1.02 13.26 -20.98
CA LYS A 67 -2.15 14.17 -21.23
C LYS A 67 -2.01 15.53 -20.53
N THR A 68 -1.04 15.68 -19.62
CA THR A 68 -0.78 16.94 -18.91
C THR A 68 -0.01 17.93 -19.80
N PRO A 69 -0.56 19.12 -20.10
CA PRO A 69 0.17 20.18 -20.79
C PRO A 69 1.38 20.65 -19.96
N LYS A 70 2.50 21.02 -20.62
CA LYS A 70 3.65 21.71 -19.99
C LYS A 70 3.18 23.04 -19.40
N GLY A 71 2.69 23.08 -18.15
CA GLY A 71 2.22 24.34 -17.57
C GLY A 71 1.75 24.30 -16.12
N GLU A 72 1.15 23.20 -15.66
CA GLU A 72 0.61 23.12 -14.28
C GLU A 72 1.37 22.08 -13.47
N ALA A 73 2.67 22.29 -13.29
CA ALA A 73 3.34 21.69 -12.16
C ALA A 73 2.97 22.51 -10.92
N GLU A 74 1.81 22.22 -10.32
CA GLU A 74 1.57 22.62 -8.93
C GLU A 74 2.80 22.18 -8.13
N LYS A 75 3.52 23.14 -7.57
CA LYS A 75 4.56 22.87 -6.59
C LYS A 75 3.87 22.30 -5.36
N LYS A 76 3.58 21.00 -5.38
CA LYS A 76 3.24 20.26 -4.17
C LYS A 76 4.43 20.39 -3.24
N GLU A 77 4.28 21.18 -2.18
CA GLU A 77 5.27 21.23 -1.13
C GLU A 77 5.46 19.80 -0.60
N PHE A 78 6.69 19.34 -0.64
CA PHE A 78 7.02 18.01 -0.17
C PHE A 78 6.95 18.00 1.36
N ASP A 79 5.91 17.37 1.89
CA ASP A 79 5.69 17.27 3.34
C ASP A 79 6.64 16.24 3.96
N LYS A 80 7.89 16.68 4.16
CA LYS A 80 8.97 15.89 4.78
C LYS A 80 8.55 15.34 6.14
N LYS A 81 7.78 16.11 6.92
CA LYS A 81 7.40 15.74 8.27
C LYS A 81 6.48 14.53 8.24
N THR A 82 5.45 14.57 7.41
CA THR A 82 4.51 13.45 7.24
C THR A 82 5.25 12.20 6.77
N VAL A 83 6.16 12.33 5.79
CA VAL A 83 6.99 11.21 5.32
C VAL A 83 7.82 10.60 6.46
N ILE A 84 8.56 11.40 7.22
CA ILE A 84 9.40 10.93 8.33
C ILE A 84 8.53 10.26 9.42
N CYS A 85 7.38 10.83 9.74
CA CYS A 85 6.44 10.24 10.71
C CYS A 85 5.90 8.88 10.22
N THR A 86 5.52 8.75 8.96
CA THR A 86 5.08 7.48 8.38
C THR A 86 6.18 6.43 8.43
N PHE A 87 7.42 6.77 8.06
CA PHE A 87 8.56 5.85 8.18
C PHE A 87 8.81 5.41 9.63
N ALA A 88 8.72 6.33 10.59
CA ALA A 88 8.85 6.00 12.00
C ALA A 88 7.73 5.06 12.49
N LEU A 89 6.49 5.29 12.05
CA LEU A 89 5.35 4.41 12.36
C LEU A 89 5.52 3.00 11.76
N ILE A 90 6.03 2.90 10.53
CA ILE A 90 6.33 1.60 9.89
C ILE A 90 7.42 0.87 10.68
N ALA A 91 8.50 1.56 11.08
CA ALA A 91 9.54 0.95 11.89
C ALA A 91 9.00 0.45 13.24
N LEU A 92 8.17 1.26 13.91
CA LEU A 92 7.50 0.88 15.15
C LEU A 92 6.58 -0.33 14.94
N TYR A 93 5.82 -0.36 13.85
CA TYR A 93 4.97 -1.48 13.48
C TYR A 93 5.77 -2.78 13.37
N ILE A 94 6.89 -2.77 12.63
CA ILE A 94 7.73 -3.96 12.44
C ILE A 94 8.29 -4.45 13.78
N LEU A 95 8.74 -3.54 14.64
CA LEU A 95 9.29 -3.89 15.97
C LEU A 95 8.24 -4.52 16.89
N LEU A 96 6.99 -4.05 16.82
CA LEU A 96 5.90 -4.54 17.66
C LEU A 96 5.16 -5.74 17.04
N TYR A 97 5.30 -5.96 15.73
CA TYR A 97 4.53 -6.94 14.95
C TYR A 97 4.54 -8.34 15.59
N SER A 98 5.74 -8.83 15.92
CA SER A 98 5.90 -10.18 16.49
C SER A 98 5.52 -10.26 17.96
N SER A 99 5.73 -9.21 18.74
CA SER A 99 5.54 -9.24 20.20
C SER A 99 4.09 -8.97 20.60
N VAL A 100 3.49 -7.95 19.98
CA VAL A 100 2.14 -7.47 20.32
C VAL A 100 1.08 -8.20 19.51
N GLY A 101 1.39 -8.58 18.27
CA GLY A 101 0.50 -9.29 17.36
C GLY A 101 -0.12 -8.39 16.29
N PHE A 102 -0.57 -9.03 15.21
CA PHE A 102 -1.08 -8.38 14.00
C PHE A 102 -2.27 -7.46 14.28
N ILE A 103 -3.28 -7.94 15.02
CA ILE A 103 -4.54 -7.20 15.18
C ILE A 103 -4.31 -5.88 15.92
N ILE A 104 -3.64 -5.92 17.07
CA ILE A 104 -3.41 -4.72 17.88
C ILE A 104 -2.44 -3.77 17.16
N THR A 105 -1.34 -4.29 16.63
CA THR A 105 -0.29 -3.46 16.01
C THR A 105 -0.81 -2.80 14.73
N THR A 106 -1.56 -3.51 13.89
CA THR A 106 -2.16 -2.97 12.66
C THR A 106 -3.26 -1.97 12.96
N PHE A 107 -4.07 -2.21 13.99
CA PHE A 107 -5.08 -1.26 14.45
C PHE A 107 -4.45 0.09 14.86
N LEU A 108 -3.42 0.05 15.71
CA LEU A 108 -2.72 1.25 16.17
C LEU A 108 -2.00 1.94 15.02
N PHE A 109 -1.32 1.18 14.17
CA PHE A 109 -0.63 1.70 13.00
C PHE A 109 -1.58 2.44 12.06
N LEU A 110 -2.69 1.82 11.64
CA LEU A 110 -3.66 2.43 10.73
C LEU A 110 -4.30 3.69 11.35
N PHE A 111 -4.66 3.63 12.64
CA PHE A 111 -5.26 4.78 13.31
C PHE A 111 -4.30 5.98 13.39
N LEU A 112 -3.04 5.73 13.76
CA LEU A 112 -2.01 6.77 13.84
C LEU A 112 -1.62 7.27 12.45
N GLU A 113 -1.50 6.40 11.47
CA GLU A 113 -1.14 6.74 10.10
C GLU A 113 -2.23 7.60 9.45
N MET A 114 -3.51 7.27 9.61
CA MET A 114 -4.61 8.14 9.15
C MET A 114 -4.54 9.52 9.80
N ASN A 115 -4.19 9.60 11.09
CA ASN A 115 -4.01 10.87 11.79
C ASN A 115 -2.81 11.68 11.28
N VAL A 116 -1.73 11.02 10.88
CA VAL A 116 -0.52 11.63 10.31
C VAL A 116 -0.77 12.10 8.88
N LEU A 117 -1.41 11.27 8.05
CA LEU A 117 -1.68 11.55 6.64
C LEU A 117 -2.82 12.55 6.44
N THR A 118 -3.75 12.69 7.39
CA THR A 118 -4.84 13.67 7.27
C THR A 118 -4.29 15.09 7.44
N PRO A 119 -4.32 15.92 6.39
CA PRO A 119 -3.77 17.27 6.47
C PRO A 119 -4.63 18.14 7.40
N GLY A 120 -3.99 19.11 8.05
CA GLY A 120 -4.60 19.90 9.13
C GLY A 120 -5.84 20.71 8.73
N TYR A 121 -6.05 20.94 7.42
CA TYR A 121 -7.23 21.65 6.91
C TYR A 121 -8.48 20.76 6.80
N VAL A 122 -8.36 19.44 6.95
CA VAL A 122 -9.49 18.49 6.94
C VAL A 122 -9.92 18.19 8.37
N LYS A 123 -11.23 18.25 8.63
CA LYS A 123 -11.79 17.85 9.92
C LYS A 123 -11.55 16.36 10.16
N LYS A 124 -10.72 16.04 11.15
CA LYS A 124 -10.41 14.67 11.55
C LYS A 124 -11.60 14.05 12.28
N ASN A 125 -12.20 13.02 11.69
CA ASN A 125 -13.24 12.25 12.37
C ASN A 125 -12.63 11.00 13.03
N GLN A 126 -12.25 11.15 14.31
CA GLN A 126 -11.59 10.09 15.07
C GLN A 126 -12.43 8.82 15.16
N LEU A 127 -13.76 8.95 15.19
CA LEU A 127 -14.66 7.79 15.25
C LEU A 127 -14.59 6.97 13.97
N VAL A 128 -14.52 7.63 12.82
CA VAL A 128 -14.36 6.96 11.52
C VAL A 128 -13.00 6.28 11.44
N TYR A 129 -11.92 6.93 11.90
CA TYR A 129 -10.59 6.33 11.89
C TYR A 129 -10.51 5.09 12.78
N LEU A 130 -11.09 5.16 13.98
CA LEU A 130 -11.20 4.01 14.89
C LEU A 130 -12.00 2.87 14.27
N ALA A 131 -13.14 3.18 13.64
CA ALA A 131 -13.99 2.16 13.03
C ALA A 131 -13.29 1.48 11.85
N ILE A 132 -12.67 2.25 10.97
CA ILE A 132 -11.95 1.72 9.80
C ILE A 132 -10.73 0.91 10.25
N SER A 133 -9.91 1.42 11.18
CA SER A 133 -8.71 0.71 11.63
C SER A 133 -9.06 -0.61 12.31
N LEU A 134 -10.14 -0.66 13.11
CA LEU A 134 -10.59 -1.89 13.77
C LEU A 134 -11.11 -2.89 12.74
N LEU A 135 -11.99 -2.43 11.84
CA LEU A 135 -12.60 -3.27 10.81
C LEU A 135 -11.53 -3.86 9.88
N PHE A 136 -10.57 -3.06 9.41
CA PHE A 136 -9.51 -3.54 8.53
C PHE A 136 -8.55 -4.47 9.26
N SER A 137 -8.16 -4.14 10.50
CA SER A 137 -7.23 -4.98 11.25
C SER A 137 -7.81 -6.37 11.52
N VAL A 138 -9.04 -6.43 12.04
CA VAL A 138 -9.74 -7.69 12.31
C VAL A 138 -10.12 -8.40 11.01
N GLY A 139 -10.62 -7.67 10.03
CA GLY A 139 -11.06 -8.20 8.73
C GLY A 139 -9.91 -8.82 7.94
N ILE A 140 -8.75 -8.17 7.87
CA ILE A 140 -7.57 -8.72 7.20
C ILE A 140 -7.05 -9.95 7.96
N TYR A 141 -7.04 -9.92 9.30
CA TYR A 141 -6.61 -11.09 10.08
C TYR A 141 -7.43 -12.33 9.72
N TYR A 142 -8.76 -12.21 9.76
CA TYR A 142 -9.64 -13.33 9.44
C TYR A 142 -9.67 -13.68 7.95
N LEU A 143 -9.44 -12.72 7.06
CA LEU A 143 -9.24 -12.99 5.64
C LEU A 143 -8.02 -13.88 5.41
N PHE A 144 -6.91 -13.63 6.12
CA PHE A 144 -5.71 -14.48 6.03
C PHE A 144 -5.89 -15.82 6.71
N TYR A 145 -6.54 -15.82 7.87
CA TYR A 145 -6.82 -17.04 8.61
C TYR A 145 -7.76 -17.99 7.84
N PHE A 146 -8.92 -17.53 7.39
CA PHE A 146 -9.91 -18.38 6.71
C PHE A 146 -9.71 -18.45 5.20
N GLY A 147 -9.32 -17.34 4.55
CA GLY A 147 -9.19 -17.26 3.10
C GLY A 147 -7.86 -17.82 2.59
N PHE A 148 -6.76 -17.51 3.27
CA PHE A 148 -5.42 -17.96 2.89
C PHE A 148 -4.88 -19.11 3.74
N SER A 149 -5.56 -19.47 4.84
CA SER A 149 -5.03 -20.45 5.83
C SER A 149 -3.63 -20.09 6.34
N ILE A 150 -3.35 -18.79 6.45
CA ILE A 150 -2.08 -18.25 6.95
C ILE A 150 -2.30 -17.69 8.34
N PHE A 151 -1.53 -18.20 9.30
CA PHE A 151 -1.52 -17.68 10.66
C PHE A 151 -0.66 -16.43 10.74
N LEU A 152 -1.29 -15.30 11.06
CA LEU A 152 -0.61 -14.08 11.43
C LEU A 152 -0.31 -14.11 12.94
N PRO A 153 0.77 -13.48 13.42
CA PRO A 153 1.08 -13.47 14.86
C PRO A 153 -0.09 -12.89 15.66
N GLY A 154 -0.64 -13.63 16.62
CA GLY A 154 -1.64 -13.10 17.55
C GLY A 154 -0.99 -12.38 18.73
N GLY A 155 0.26 -12.70 19.06
CA GLY A 155 1.08 -11.99 20.06
C GLY A 155 0.43 -12.03 21.43
N LEU A 156 0.07 -10.86 21.98
CA LEU A 156 -0.62 -10.78 23.27
C LEU A 156 -2.03 -11.39 23.24
N LEU A 157 -2.62 -11.53 22.04
CA LEU A 157 -3.92 -12.14 21.83
C LEU A 157 -3.84 -13.61 21.45
N ASP A 158 -2.65 -14.22 21.39
CA ASP A 158 -2.50 -15.66 21.08
C ASP A 158 -3.31 -16.56 22.02
N ALA A 159 -3.54 -16.13 23.27
CA ALA A 159 -4.37 -16.88 24.22
C ALA A 159 -5.88 -16.87 23.90
N PHE A 160 -6.34 -15.98 23.02
CA PHE A 160 -7.76 -15.76 22.70
C PHE A 160 -8.12 -16.02 21.22
N LEU A 161 -7.13 -16.22 20.36
CA LEU A 161 -7.27 -16.44 18.90
C LEU A 161 -7.04 -17.91 18.54
#